data_AF-A0A259RWL5-F1
#
_entry.id   AF-A0A259RWL5-F1
#
_cell.length_a   1.000
_cell.length_b   1.000
_cell.length_c   1.000
_cell.angle_alpha   90.00
_cell.angle_beta   90.00
_cell.angle_gamma   90.00
#
_symmetry.space_group_name_H-M   'P 1'
#
loop_
_entity.id
_entity.type
_entity.pdbx_description
1 polymer ?
#
loop_
_entity_poly.entity_id
_entity_poly.type
_entity_poly.pdbx_seq_one_letter_code
_entity_poly.pdbx_strand_id
1 'polypeptide(L)'
;YNHKSDKPVDLDALSDDELIELARNLKKGVPMATPVFDGAVEDEIKYMLELAGLPTSGQVQLFDGRSGEPFERTTTVGYMYMLKLNHLVDDKMHARSTGPYSLVTQQPLGGKAQFGGQRFGEMEVWALEAYGAAYTLQEMLTVKSDDVNGRNKMYKNIVDGDLKMDAGMPESFNVLLKEIRSLAINVELEQGKE
;
A
#
# COMPACT_ATOMS: atom_id res chain seq x y z
N TYR A 1 1.01 -39.21 12.15
CA TYR A 1 1.77 -38.48 11.11
C TYR A 1 3.03 -39.28 10.84
N ASN A 2 3.20 -39.78 9.62
CA ASN A 2 4.29 -40.69 9.25
C ASN A 2 4.12 -42.15 9.72
N HIS A 3 3.02 -42.80 9.30
CA HIS A 3 2.88 -44.27 9.46
C HIS A 3 3.97 -45.06 8.69
N LYS A 4 4.81 -44.35 7.91
CA LYS A 4 5.96 -44.86 7.16
C LYS A 4 7.28 -44.16 7.49
N SER A 5 7.44 -43.48 8.65
CA SER A 5 8.78 -43.06 9.08
C SER A 5 9.52 -44.24 9.70
N ASP A 6 10.68 -44.56 9.13
CA ASP A 6 11.66 -45.57 9.57
C ASP A 6 12.26 -45.35 10.99
N LYS A 7 11.77 -44.39 11.79
CA LYS A 7 12.26 -44.12 13.15
C LYS A 7 11.12 -43.78 14.11
N PRO A 8 10.54 -44.76 14.83
CA PRO A 8 9.69 -44.44 15.97
C PRO A 8 10.50 -43.61 16.98
N VAL A 9 9.91 -42.53 17.48
CA VAL A 9 10.48 -41.77 18.60
C VAL A 9 10.38 -42.65 19.82
N ASP A 10 11.52 -42.98 20.43
CA ASP A 10 11.58 -43.77 21.65
C ASP A 10 11.20 -42.91 22.84
N LEU A 11 9.90 -42.90 23.17
CA LEU A 11 9.37 -42.16 24.32
C LEU A 11 9.79 -42.78 25.66
N ASP A 12 10.17 -44.07 25.65
CA ASP A 12 10.61 -44.79 26.86
C ASP A 12 12.05 -44.41 27.27
N ALA A 13 12.78 -43.73 26.39
CA ALA A 13 14.11 -43.20 26.66
C ALA A 13 14.09 -41.85 27.44
N LEU A 14 12.92 -41.22 27.59
CA LEU A 14 12.75 -39.96 28.33
C LEU A 14 12.54 -40.23 29.82
N SER A 15 13.15 -39.41 30.67
CA SER A 15 12.81 -39.37 32.09
C SER A 15 11.43 -38.74 32.34
N ASP A 16 10.82 -39.03 33.49
CA ASP A 16 9.51 -38.47 33.87
C ASP A 16 9.49 -36.93 33.82
N ASP A 17 10.58 -36.28 34.24
CA ASP A 17 10.72 -34.83 34.22
C ASP A 17 10.75 -34.27 32.78
N GLU A 18 11.49 -34.94 31.88
CA GLU A 18 11.56 -34.57 30.45
C GLU A 18 10.22 -34.80 29.75
N LEU A 19 9.49 -35.85 30.11
CA LEU A 19 8.17 -36.14 29.57
C LEU A 19 7.16 -35.05 29.97
N ILE A 20 7.19 -34.62 31.23
CA ILE A 20 6.35 -33.53 31.73
C ILE A 20 6.70 -32.22 31.00
N GLU A 21 7.99 -31.94 30.78
CA GLU A 21 8.43 -30.77 30.02
C GLU A 21 7.93 -30.79 28.57
N LEU A 22 8.08 -31.93 27.89
CA LEU A 22 7.57 -32.12 26.53
C LEU A 22 6.07 -31.89 26.46
N ALA A 23 5.29 -32.48 27.37
CA ALA A 23 3.85 -32.30 27.43
C ALA A 23 3.44 -30.83 27.64
N ARG A 24 4.19 -30.07 28.46
CA ARG A 24 3.96 -28.64 28.66
C ARG A 24 4.20 -27.84 27.37
N ASN A 25 5.25 -28.17 26.62
CA ASN A 25 5.58 -27.49 25.36
C ASN A 25 4.53 -27.74 24.27
N LEU A 26 3.99 -28.95 24.19
CA LEU A 26 3.00 -29.35 23.18
C LEU A 26 1.58 -28.84 23.45
N LYS A 27 1.31 -28.30 24.65
CA LYS A 27 -0.03 -27.80 25.05
C LYS A 27 -0.59 -26.72 24.10
N LYS A 28 0.26 -25.91 23.48
CA LYS A 28 -0.16 -24.84 22.54
C LYS A 28 -0.48 -25.36 21.14
N GLY A 29 -0.17 -26.62 20.85
CA GLY A 29 -0.27 -27.24 19.53
C GLY A 29 0.95 -28.09 19.26
N VAL A 30 0.74 -29.26 18.65
CA VAL A 30 1.81 -30.18 18.26
C VAL A 30 2.47 -29.65 16.98
N PRO A 31 3.78 -29.31 16.98
CA PRO A 31 4.48 -28.90 15.77
C PRO A 31 4.51 -30.04 14.76
N MET A 32 4.14 -29.74 13.51
CA MET A 32 4.16 -30.69 12.40
C MET A 32 5.20 -30.26 11.38
N ALA A 33 5.88 -31.22 10.76
CA ALA A 33 6.89 -30.96 9.73
C ALA A 33 6.50 -31.68 8.43
N THR A 34 6.17 -30.92 7.39
CA THR A 34 5.87 -31.42 6.03
C THR A 34 7.00 -31.03 5.09
N PRO A 35 7.94 -31.94 4.77
CA PRO A 35 8.95 -31.72 3.73
C PRO A 35 8.33 -31.31 2.39
N VAL A 36 9.10 -30.56 1.57
CA VAL A 36 8.61 -29.98 0.31
C VAL A 36 8.15 -31.04 -0.71
N PHE A 37 8.79 -32.22 -0.71
CA PHE A 37 8.55 -33.29 -1.68
C PHE A 37 8.09 -34.62 -1.05
N ASP A 38 8.00 -34.67 0.28
CA ASP A 38 7.58 -35.85 1.05
C ASP A 38 6.69 -35.37 2.22
N GLY A 39 5.61 -34.67 1.85
CA GLY A 39 4.70 -34.03 2.79
C GLY A 39 3.57 -34.95 3.25
N ALA A 40 2.73 -34.41 4.13
CA ALA A 40 1.50 -35.06 4.57
C ALA A 40 0.60 -35.40 3.38
N VAL A 41 0.12 -36.65 3.32
CA VAL A 41 -0.98 -36.99 2.41
C VAL A 41 -2.34 -36.70 3.05
N GLU A 42 -3.38 -36.51 2.24
CA GLU A 42 -4.73 -36.14 2.72
C GLU A 42 -5.29 -37.13 3.77
N ASP A 43 -5.08 -38.43 3.57
CA ASP A 43 -5.55 -39.46 4.49
C ASP A 43 -4.89 -39.36 5.87
N GLU A 44 -3.61 -38.96 5.93
CA GLU A 44 -2.93 -38.72 7.20
C GLU A 44 -3.48 -37.47 7.91
N ILE A 45 -3.88 -36.44 7.15
CA ILE A 45 -4.51 -35.24 7.71
C ILE A 45 -5.88 -35.60 8.31
N LYS A 46 -6.69 -36.37 7.59
CA LYS A 46 -8.00 -36.86 8.08
C LYS A 46 -7.86 -37.69 9.34
N TYR A 47 -6.89 -38.61 9.38
CA TYR A 47 -6.58 -39.39 10.56
C TYR A 47 -6.20 -38.52 11.77
N MET A 48 -5.36 -37.49 11.56
CA MET A 48 -5.00 -36.58 12.64
C MET A 48 -6.18 -35.71 13.12
N LEU A 49 -7.10 -35.34 12.23
CA LEU A 49 -8.35 -34.65 12.60
C LEU A 49 -9.25 -35.56 13.44
N GLU A 50 -9.41 -36.84 13.06
CA GLU A 50 -10.17 -37.83 13.83
C GLU A 50 -9.57 -38.06 15.21
N LEU A 51 -8.24 -38.19 15.30
CA LEU A 51 -7.52 -38.34 16.58
C LEU A 51 -7.74 -37.13 17.51
N ALA A 52 -7.90 -35.94 16.93
CA ALA A 52 -8.21 -34.71 17.66
C ALA A 52 -9.71 -34.53 17.98
N GLY A 53 -10.58 -35.43 17.51
CA GLY A 53 -12.03 -35.33 17.67
C GLY A 53 -12.68 -34.24 16.80
N LEU A 54 -12.03 -33.86 15.69
CA LEU A 54 -12.50 -32.84 14.75
C LEU A 54 -13.11 -33.47 13.49
N PRO A 55 -13.99 -32.75 12.76
CA PRO A 55 -14.55 -33.24 11.50
C PRO A 55 -13.45 -33.49 10.46
N THR A 56 -13.53 -34.62 9.75
CA THR A 56 -12.59 -34.99 8.67
C THR A 56 -12.59 -34.02 7.49
N SER A 57 -13.68 -33.26 7.32
CA SER A 57 -13.78 -32.19 6.32
C SER A 57 -12.95 -30.95 6.68
N GLY A 58 -12.50 -30.80 7.93
CA GLY A 58 -11.88 -29.57 8.43
C GLY A 58 -12.87 -28.39 8.52
N GLN A 59 -14.16 -28.65 8.38
CA GLN A 59 -15.21 -27.65 8.41
C GLN A 59 -16.02 -27.72 9.70
N VAL A 60 -16.36 -26.57 10.25
CA VAL A 60 -17.18 -26.44 11.48
C VAL A 60 -18.32 -25.44 11.25
N GLN A 61 -19.40 -25.60 12.01
CA GLN A 61 -20.48 -24.62 12.03
C GLN A 61 -19.99 -23.36 12.75
N LEU A 62 -19.92 -22.24 12.03
CA LEU A 62 -19.65 -20.94 12.60
C LEU A 62 -20.96 -20.20 12.89
N PHE A 63 -20.88 -19.22 13.80
CA PHE A 63 -21.98 -18.32 14.16
C PHE A 63 -21.55 -16.88 13.94
N ASP A 64 -22.47 -16.03 13.45
CA ASP A 64 -22.18 -14.60 13.30
C ASP A 64 -22.06 -13.94 14.68
N GLY A 65 -20.91 -13.31 14.94
CA GLY A 65 -20.66 -12.60 16.20
C GLY A 65 -21.52 -11.36 16.42
N ARG A 66 -22.25 -10.88 15.40
CA ARG A 66 -23.20 -9.76 15.51
C ARG A 66 -24.63 -10.21 15.84
N SER A 67 -25.16 -11.22 15.16
CA SER A 67 -26.56 -11.68 15.34
C SER A 67 -26.69 -12.90 16.25
N GLY A 68 -25.66 -13.74 16.34
CA GLY A 68 -25.71 -15.04 17.02
C GLY A 68 -26.30 -16.17 16.17
N GLU A 69 -26.70 -15.90 14.93
CA GLU A 69 -27.27 -16.92 14.03
C GLU A 69 -26.17 -17.78 13.38
N PRO A 70 -26.44 -19.08 13.09
CA PRO A 70 -25.51 -19.93 12.36
C PRO A 70 -25.37 -19.47 10.90
N PHE A 71 -24.15 -19.54 10.35
CA PHE A 71 -23.96 -19.40 8.91
C PHE A 71 -24.66 -20.53 8.14
N GLU A 72 -25.17 -20.23 6.93
CA GLU A 72 -25.91 -21.19 6.10
C GLU A 72 -25.13 -22.45 5.73
N ARG A 73 -23.80 -22.36 5.70
CA ARG A 73 -22.89 -23.47 5.34
C ARG A 73 -21.77 -23.57 6.37
N THR A 74 -21.28 -24.79 6.56
CA THR A 74 -20.08 -25.06 7.35
C THR A 74 -18.85 -24.44 6.68
N THR A 75 -17.94 -23.91 7.49
CA THR A 75 -16.78 -23.15 7.03
C THR A 75 -15.49 -23.86 7.45
N THR A 76 -14.51 -23.90 6.55
CA THR A 76 -13.18 -24.41 6.87
C THR A 76 -12.48 -23.47 7.84
N VAL A 77 -12.08 -23.99 9.00
CA VAL A 77 -11.35 -23.24 10.02
C VAL A 77 -10.07 -23.99 10.36
N GLY A 78 -8.97 -23.26 10.51
CA GLY A 78 -7.70 -23.87 10.84
C GLY A 78 -6.65 -22.84 11.22
N TYR A 79 -5.47 -23.34 11.56
CA TYR A 79 -4.32 -22.53 11.89
C TYR A 79 -3.45 -22.34 10.65
N MET A 80 -3.46 -21.13 10.09
CA MET A 80 -2.55 -20.72 9.04
C MET A 80 -1.42 -19.87 9.63
N TYR A 81 -0.18 -20.18 9.27
CA TYR A 81 0.96 -19.36 9.67
C TYR A 81 1.01 -18.09 8.83
N MET A 82 0.78 -16.94 9.46
CA MET A 82 0.69 -15.64 8.79
C MET A 82 1.96 -14.82 9.03
N LEU A 83 2.48 -14.20 7.98
CA LEU A 83 3.60 -13.26 8.05
C LEU A 83 3.11 -11.82 7.87
N LYS A 84 3.62 -10.91 8.70
CA LYS A 84 3.44 -9.47 8.51
C LYS A 84 4.61 -8.93 7.70
N LEU A 85 4.34 -8.46 6.48
CA LEU A 85 5.35 -7.80 5.65
C LEU A 85 5.72 -6.44 6.22
N ASN A 86 6.93 -5.97 5.92
CA ASN A 86 7.42 -4.65 6.33
C ASN A 86 6.78 -3.48 5.53
N HIS A 87 5.59 -3.68 4.98
CA HIS A 87 4.83 -2.68 4.23
C HIS A 87 3.82 -2.00 5.15
N LEU A 88 4.34 -1.26 6.13
CA LEU A 88 3.52 -0.58 7.12
C LEU A 88 2.83 0.65 6.50
N VAL A 89 1.56 0.86 6.84
CA VAL A 89 0.79 2.01 6.36
C VAL A 89 1.37 3.34 6.86
N ASP A 90 1.88 3.36 8.08
CA ASP A 90 2.48 4.55 8.70
C ASP A 90 3.69 5.08 7.89
N ASP A 91 4.45 4.16 7.31
CA ASP A 91 5.58 4.51 6.45
C ASP A 91 5.13 5.05 5.09
N LYS A 92 3.95 4.65 4.62
CA LYS A 92 3.39 5.01 3.32
C LYS A 92 2.53 6.28 3.35
N MET A 93 1.96 6.64 4.51
CA MET A 93 1.16 7.85 4.63
C MET A 93 2.02 9.09 4.41
N HIS A 94 1.61 9.96 3.47
CA HIS A 94 2.28 11.21 3.14
C HIS A 94 1.26 12.22 2.61
N ALA A 95 1.29 13.43 3.16
CA ALA A 95 0.43 14.53 2.75
C ALA A 95 1.23 15.85 2.74
N ARG A 96 0.88 16.73 1.81
CA ARG A 96 1.54 18.03 1.64
C ARG A 96 0.49 19.07 1.29
N SER A 97 0.56 20.23 1.95
CA SER A 97 -0.16 21.45 1.55
C SER A 97 0.79 22.41 0.82
N THR A 98 1.76 22.97 1.53
CA THR A 98 2.87 23.77 0.99
C THR A 98 4.20 23.20 1.49
N GLY A 99 5.32 23.59 0.88
CA GLY A 99 6.63 23.02 1.22
C GLY A 99 7.76 23.60 0.37
N PRO A 100 8.95 22.97 0.39
CA PRO A 100 10.08 23.42 -0.41
C PRO A 100 9.86 23.16 -1.91
N TYR A 101 10.53 23.97 -2.72
CA TYR A 101 10.50 23.96 -4.17
C TYR A 101 11.90 23.87 -4.76
N SER A 102 12.00 23.30 -5.95
CA SER A 102 13.24 23.23 -6.74
C SER A 102 13.75 24.62 -7.10
N LEU A 103 15.06 24.84 -7.02
CA LEU A 103 15.68 26.11 -7.38
C LEU A 103 15.52 26.43 -8.88
N VAL A 104 15.63 25.40 -9.73
CA VAL A 104 15.67 25.56 -11.19
C VAL A 104 14.27 25.62 -11.77
N THR A 105 13.46 24.60 -11.53
CA THR A 105 12.12 24.45 -12.14
C THR A 105 11.01 25.09 -11.33
N GLN A 106 11.29 25.56 -10.09
CA GLN A 106 10.29 26.11 -9.16
C GLN A 106 9.14 25.16 -8.80
N GLN A 107 9.22 23.88 -9.19
CA GLN A 107 8.25 22.83 -8.85
C GLN A 107 8.44 22.29 -7.43
N PRO A 108 7.38 21.75 -6.81
CA PRO A 108 7.47 21.00 -5.56
C PRO A 108 8.57 19.93 -5.60
N LEU A 109 9.37 19.82 -4.53
CA LEU A 109 10.34 18.72 -4.41
C LEU A 109 9.64 17.35 -4.43
N GLY A 110 10.37 16.28 -4.74
CA GLY A 110 9.86 14.90 -4.74
C GLY A 110 10.18 14.14 -3.46
N GLY A 111 9.29 13.20 -3.09
CA GLY A 111 9.52 12.21 -2.03
C GLY A 111 9.15 12.67 -0.61
N LYS A 112 8.76 11.71 0.24
CA LYS A 112 8.32 11.94 1.63
C LYS A 112 9.37 12.66 2.48
N ALA A 113 10.65 12.33 2.30
CA ALA A 113 11.75 12.90 3.08
C ALA A 113 11.95 14.42 2.87
N GLN A 114 11.59 14.94 1.69
CA GLN A 114 11.70 16.37 1.36
C GLN A 114 10.35 17.08 1.44
N PHE A 115 9.38 16.46 2.11
CA PHE A 115 7.99 16.92 2.15
C PHE A 115 7.45 17.18 0.74
N GLY A 116 7.73 16.26 -0.17
CA GLY A 116 7.53 16.43 -1.60
C GLY A 116 6.09 16.37 -2.07
N GLY A 117 5.80 16.94 -3.24
CA GLY A 117 4.50 16.84 -3.90
C GLY A 117 4.34 15.52 -4.65
N GLN A 118 3.09 15.19 -4.97
CA GLN A 118 2.76 14.10 -5.88
C GLN A 118 3.04 14.51 -7.31
N ARG A 119 3.55 13.58 -8.11
CA ARG A 119 3.70 13.78 -9.55
C ARG A 119 2.32 13.69 -10.18
N PHE A 120 1.90 14.78 -10.81
CA PHE A 120 0.76 14.79 -11.72
C PHE A 120 1.31 14.70 -13.14
N GLY A 121 1.17 13.55 -13.78
CA GLY A 121 1.76 13.24 -15.07
C GLY A 121 0.80 13.43 -16.23
N GLU A 122 1.30 13.08 -17.42
CA GLU A 122 0.56 13.21 -18.69
C GLU A 122 -0.74 12.39 -18.69
N MET A 123 -0.73 11.19 -18.12
CA MET A 123 -1.94 10.34 -18.04
C MET A 123 -3.00 10.94 -17.12
N GLU A 124 -2.60 11.60 -16.02
CA GLU A 124 -3.55 12.29 -15.15
C GLU A 124 -4.08 13.58 -15.78
N VAL A 125 -3.28 14.26 -16.62
CA VAL A 125 -3.74 15.39 -17.44
C VAL A 125 -4.83 14.94 -18.42
N TRP A 126 -4.60 13.85 -19.16
CA TRP A 126 -5.60 13.31 -20.09
C TRP A 126 -6.92 12.97 -19.40
N ALA A 127 -6.85 12.47 -18.17
CA ALA A 127 -8.05 12.19 -17.40
C ALA A 127 -8.87 13.47 -17.17
N LEU A 128 -8.25 14.59 -16.77
CA LEU A 128 -8.96 15.87 -16.57
C LEU A 128 -9.46 16.48 -17.89
N GLU A 129 -8.71 16.34 -18.96
CA GLU A 129 -9.11 16.79 -20.31
C GLU A 129 -10.35 16.05 -20.79
N ALA A 130 -10.42 14.74 -20.60
CA ALA A 130 -11.58 13.93 -20.98
C ALA A 130 -12.87 14.35 -20.26
N TYR A 131 -12.77 14.83 -19.01
CA TYR A 131 -13.90 15.37 -18.25
C TYR A 131 -14.22 16.84 -18.59
N GLY A 132 -13.39 17.52 -19.38
CA GLY A 132 -13.52 18.96 -19.63
C GLY A 132 -13.25 19.83 -18.39
N ALA A 133 -12.46 19.33 -17.43
CA ALA A 133 -12.17 20.02 -16.16
C ALA A 133 -11.05 21.08 -16.32
N ALA A 134 -11.27 22.07 -17.20
CA ALA A 134 -10.26 23.04 -17.60
C ALA A 134 -9.67 23.85 -16.44
N TYR A 135 -10.52 24.34 -15.51
CA TYR A 135 -10.05 25.11 -14.36
C TYR A 135 -9.22 24.28 -13.38
N THR A 136 -9.62 23.03 -13.14
CA THR A 136 -8.87 22.12 -12.27
C THR A 136 -7.50 21.79 -12.88
N LEU A 137 -7.46 21.55 -14.19
CA LEU A 137 -6.22 21.31 -14.90
C LEU A 137 -5.31 22.55 -14.86
N GLN A 138 -5.86 23.73 -15.14
CA GLN A 138 -5.12 24.99 -15.07
C GLN A 138 -4.53 25.21 -13.68
N GLU A 139 -5.31 24.95 -12.61
CA GLU A 139 -4.84 25.07 -11.23
C GLU A 139 -3.67 24.14 -10.93
N MET A 140 -3.77 22.86 -11.35
CA MET A 140 -2.72 21.85 -11.16
C MET A 140 -1.42 22.20 -11.89
N LEU A 141 -1.52 22.75 -13.11
CA LEU A 141 -0.37 23.07 -13.94
C LEU A 141 0.30 24.42 -13.58
N THR A 142 -0.39 25.32 -12.88
CA THR A 142 0.11 26.67 -12.59
C THR A 142 0.30 26.89 -11.09
N VAL A 143 -0.73 27.38 -10.40
CA VAL A 143 -0.69 27.87 -9.01
C VAL A 143 -0.42 26.77 -7.98
N LYS A 144 -0.65 25.49 -8.30
CA LYS A 144 -0.27 24.34 -7.46
C LYS A 144 1.11 23.76 -7.78
N SER A 145 1.77 24.25 -8.83
CA SER A 145 3.06 23.76 -9.31
C SER A 145 4.12 24.87 -9.26
N ASP A 146 4.36 25.56 -10.37
CA ASP A 146 5.55 26.37 -10.63
C ASP A 146 5.26 27.85 -10.91
N ASP A 147 4.01 28.31 -10.86
CA ASP A 147 3.71 29.75 -10.86
C ASP A 147 4.03 30.36 -9.48
N VAL A 148 5.22 30.93 -9.35
CA VAL A 148 5.74 31.50 -8.10
C VAL A 148 4.88 32.64 -7.59
N ASN A 149 4.34 33.48 -8.47
CA ASN A 149 3.51 34.61 -8.09
C ASN A 149 2.08 34.17 -7.78
N GLY A 150 1.52 33.34 -8.66
CA GLY A 150 0.17 32.79 -8.53
C GLY A 150 -0.02 31.96 -7.27
N ARG A 151 0.94 31.08 -6.92
CA ARG A 151 0.84 30.26 -5.69
C ARG A 151 0.82 31.08 -4.40
N ASN A 152 1.61 32.16 -4.35
CA ASN A 152 1.65 33.05 -3.18
C ASN A 152 0.37 33.86 -3.03
N LYS A 153 -0.22 34.31 -4.16
CA LYS A 153 -1.52 34.98 -4.17
C LYS A 153 -2.63 34.01 -3.77
N MET A 154 -2.65 32.82 -4.36
CA MET A 154 -3.63 31.77 -4.06
C MET A 154 -3.62 31.43 -2.55
N TYR A 155 -2.45 31.27 -1.96
CA TYR A 155 -2.34 31.02 -0.53
C TYR A 155 -2.95 32.14 0.33
N LYS A 156 -2.68 33.41 0.00
CA LYS A 156 -3.27 34.56 0.69
C LYS A 156 -4.79 34.60 0.51
N ASN A 157 -5.26 34.44 -0.72
CA ASN A 157 -6.68 34.42 -1.05
C ASN A 157 -7.43 33.35 -0.23
N ILE A 158 -6.88 32.13 -0.13
CA ILE A 158 -7.46 31.05 0.68
C ILE A 158 -7.53 31.43 2.17
N VAL A 159 -6.49 32.07 2.71
CA VAL A 159 -6.48 32.55 4.11
C VAL A 159 -7.50 33.66 4.33
N ASP A 160 -7.68 34.55 3.34
CA ASP A 160 -8.62 35.66 3.37
C ASP A 160 -10.07 35.25 3.07
N GLY A 161 -10.29 33.99 2.65
CA GLY A 161 -11.60 33.45 2.29
C GLY A 161 -12.09 33.79 0.88
N ASP A 162 -11.24 34.39 0.04
CA ASP A 162 -11.52 34.58 -1.39
C ASP A 162 -10.98 33.38 -2.17
N LEU A 163 -11.83 32.68 -2.93
CA LEU A 163 -11.43 31.45 -3.66
C LEU A 163 -11.09 31.72 -5.13
N LYS A 164 -10.56 32.91 -5.43
CA LYS A 164 -10.15 33.29 -6.78
C LYS A 164 -8.75 32.80 -7.13
N MET A 165 -8.63 32.33 -8.37
CA MET A 165 -7.38 31.94 -9.01
C MET A 165 -6.93 33.00 -10.03
N ASP A 166 -5.75 33.57 -9.80
CA ASP A 166 -5.03 34.35 -10.80
C ASP A 166 -3.86 33.49 -11.32
N ALA A 167 -4.08 32.78 -12.42
CA ALA A 167 -3.04 31.96 -13.05
C ALA A 167 -2.17 32.81 -13.99
N GLY A 168 -0.87 32.81 -13.73
CA GLY A 168 0.15 33.40 -14.60
C GLY A 168 0.79 32.36 -15.53
N MET A 169 1.98 32.70 -16.02
CA MET A 169 2.78 31.83 -16.86
C MET A 169 3.62 30.87 -16.00
N PRO A 170 3.59 29.54 -16.24
CA PRO A 170 4.45 28.57 -15.57
C PRO A 170 5.94 28.88 -15.73
N GLU A 171 6.72 28.74 -14.67
CA GLU A 171 8.18 28.94 -14.76
C GLU A 171 8.86 27.88 -15.64
N SER A 172 8.33 26.66 -15.71
CA SER A 172 8.82 25.64 -16.65
C SER A 172 8.78 26.11 -18.10
N PHE A 173 7.74 26.85 -18.50
CA PHE A 173 7.65 27.42 -19.84
C PHE A 173 8.65 28.57 -20.05
N ASN A 174 8.87 29.41 -19.04
CA ASN A 174 9.91 30.45 -19.08
C ASN A 174 11.31 29.85 -19.23
N VAL A 175 11.60 28.76 -18.52
CA VAL A 175 12.87 28.02 -18.63
C VAL A 175 13.02 27.49 -20.05
N LEU A 176 12.00 26.86 -20.62
CA LEU A 176 12.00 26.36 -22.00
C LEU A 176 12.29 27.48 -23.02
N LEU A 177 11.64 28.65 -22.89
CA LEU A 177 11.90 29.79 -23.79
C LEU A 177 13.36 30.25 -23.72
N LYS A 178 13.95 30.30 -22.52
CA LYS A 178 15.36 30.68 -22.33
C LYS A 178 16.30 29.62 -22.90
N GLU A 179 16.00 28.35 -22.73
CA GLU A 179 16.78 27.24 -23.30
C GLU A 179 16.76 27.28 -24.84
N ILE A 180 15.61 27.51 -25.48
CA ILE A 180 15.52 27.64 -26.94
C ILE A 180 16.31 28.87 -27.43
N ARG A 181 16.19 30.02 -26.76
CA ARG A 181 16.95 31.23 -27.10
C ARG A 181 18.46 31.04 -26.94
N SER A 182 18.90 30.20 -26.01
CA SER A 182 20.33 29.88 -25.83
C SER A 182 20.92 29.13 -27.03
N LEU A 183 20.09 28.47 -27.84
CA LEU A 183 20.47 27.84 -29.12
C LEU A 183 20.52 28.83 -30.29
N ALA A 184 20.42 30.14 -30.03
CA ALA A 184 20.31 31.20 -31.03
C ALA A 184 19.06 31.11 -31.92
N ILE A 185 17.99 30.48 -31.43
CA ILE A 185 16.68 30.47 -32.08
C ILE A 185 15.83 31.60 -31.47
N ASN A 186 15.38 32.55 -32.29
CA ASN A 186 14.50 33.61 -31.80
C ASN A 186 13.07 33.09 -31.65
N VAL A 187 12.54 33.15 -30.42
CA VAL A 187 11.15 32.82 -30.09
C VAL A 187 10.58 33.98 -29.29
N GLU A 188 9.49 34.56 -29.78
CA GLU A 188 8.80 35.69 -29.17
C GLU A 188 7.32 35.33 -28.96
N LEU A 189 6.72 35.94 -27.94
CA LEU A 189 5.29 35.84 -27.70
C LEU A 189 4.64 36.99 -28.47
N GLU A 190 3.95 36.67 -29.56
CA GLU A 190 3.15 37.67 -30.25
C GLU A 190 1.97 38.06 -29.37
N GLN A 191 1.77 39.37 -29.17
CA GLN A 191 0.49 39.86 -28.68
C GLN A 191 -0.52 39.68 -29.80
N GLY A 192 -1.51 38.81 -29.57
CA GLY A 192 -2.67 38.71 -30.44
C GLY A 192 -3.28 40.10 -30.60
N LYS A 193 -3.35 40.58 -31.85
CA LYS A 193 -4.16 41.75 -32.19
C LYS A 193 -5.62 41.34 -32.04
N GLU A 194 -6.26 41.77 -30.95
CA GLU A 194 -7.68 42.12 -31.01
C GLU A 194 -7.83 43.51 -31.63
#